data_AF-A0A699TPP7-F1
#
_entry.id   AF-A0A699TPP7-F1
#
_cell.length_a   1.000
_cell.length_b   1.000
_cell.length_c   1.000
_cell.angle_alpha   90.00
_cell.angle_beta   90.00
_cell.angle_gamma   90.00
#
_symmetry.space_group_name_H-M   'P 1'
#
loop_
_entity.id
_entity.type
_entity.pdbx_description
1 polymer ?
#
loop_
_entity_poly.entity_id
_entity_poly.type
_entity_poly.pdbx_seq_one_letter_code
_entity_poly.pdbx_strand_id
1 'polypeptide(L)' 'MVPDEEDSVERFIGGLPDNIQGNVIGSNLARLQDTIRIANQLMDKKLQGYDARSAENKRRMESNPRDYRGQQPLFKRQ' A
#
# COMPACT_ATOMS: atom_id res chain seq x y z
N MET A 1 -3.72 -14.65 17.30
CA MET A 1 -3.89 -13.21 17.04
C MET A 1 -2.53 -12.70 16.61
N VAL A 2 -2.42 -12.13 15.42
CA VAL A 2 -1.14 -11.59 14.92
C VAL A 2 -0.94 -10.24 15.60
N PRO A 3 0.18 -10.01 16.31
CA PRO A 3 0.44 -8.71 16.91
C PRO A 3 0.65 -7.67 15.81
N ASP A 4 0.00 -6.52 15.98
CA ASP A 4 0.23 -5.35 15.13
C ASP A 4 1.71 -4.91 15.24
N GLU A 5 2.21 -4.23 14.21
CA GLU A 5 3.61 -3.80 14.17
C GLU A 5 3.98 -2.93 15.38
N GLU A 6 3.02 -2.16 15.90
CA GLU A 6 3.17 -1.32 17.09
C GLU A 6 3.40 -2.15 18.37
N ASP A 7 2.67 -3.26 18.53
CA ASP A 7 2.85 -4.20 19.66
C ASP A 7 4.23 -4.87 19.62
N SER A 8 4.70 -5.24 18.42
CA SER A 8 6.04 -5.81 18.27
C SER A 8 7.14 -4.81 18.63
N VAL A 9 6.95 -3.53 18.32
CA VAL A 9 7.93 -2.47 18.63
C VAL A 9 7.90 -2.13 20.11
N GLU A 10 6.74 -2.04 20.74
CA GLU A 10 6.62 -1.83 22.19
C GLU A 10 7.32 -2.95 22.99
N ARG A 11 7.13 -4.21 22.60
CA ARG A 11 7.81 -5.34 23.26
C ARG A 11 9.32 -5.29 23.12
N PHE A 12 9.82 -4.82 21.97
CA PHE A 12 11.25 -4.64 21.75
C PHE A 12 11.82 -3.49 22.59
N ILE A 13 11.10 -2.36 22.66
CA ILE A 13 11.47 -1.18 23.45
C ILE A 13 11.44 -1.49 24.95
N GLY A 14 10.45 -2.25 25.43
CA GLY A 14 10.30 -2.64 26.84
C GLY A 14 11.41 -3.59 27.35
N GLY A 15 12.15 -4.25 26.44
CA GLY A 15 13.28 -5.11 26.79
C GLY A 15 14.64 -4.40 26.81
N LEU A 16 14.70 -3.12 26.42
CA LEU A 16 15.94 -2.34 26.40
C LEU A 16 16.25 -1.76 27.80
N PRO A 17 17.53 -1.64 28.17
CA PRO A 17 17.92 -0.93 29.39
C PRO A 17 17.57 0.57 29.29
N ASP A 18 17.20 1.17 30.42
CA ASP A 18 16.66 2.54 30.54
C ASP A 18 17.52 3.62 29.85
N ASN A 19 18.84 3.43 29.83
CA ASN A 19 19.80 4.33 29.21
C ASN A 19 19.74 4.38 27.67
N ILE A 20 19.19 3.35 27.03
CA ILE A 20 18.99 3.27 25.57
C ILE A 20 17.54 3.60 25.22
N GLN A 21 16.60 3.26 26.10
CA GLN A 21 15.16 3.41 25.88
C GLN A 21 14.78 4.87 25.53
N GLY A 22 15.27 5.85 26.29
CA GLY A 22 14.96 7.27 26.06
C GLY A 22 15.43 7.80 24.70
N ASN A 23 16.56 7.31 24.19
CA ASN A 23 17.12 7.76 22.92
C ASN A 23 16.42 7.08 21.72
N VAL A 24 16.03 5.81 21.89
CA VAL A 24 15.32 5.02 20.86
C VAL A 24 13.86 5.45 20.73
N ILE A 25 13.16 5.66 21.86
CA ILE A 25 11.76 6.11 21.88
C ILE A 25 11.61 7.45 21.15
N GLY A 26 12.52 8.41 21.39
CA GLY A 26 12.38 9.75 20.85
C GLY A 26 12.69 9.87 19.34
N SER A 27 13.75 9.24 18.86
CA SER A 27 14.32 9.57 17.54
C SER A 27 13.99 8.55 16.44
N ASN A 28 13.97 7.26 16.77
CA ASN A 28 13.79 6.20 15.78
C ASN A 28 12.31 5.80 15.64
N LEU A 29 11.55 5.79 16.73
CA LEU A 29 10.14 5.39 16.69
C LEU A 29 9.29 6.38 15.90
N ALA A 30 9.45 7.68 16.15
CA ALA A 30 8.74 8.74 15.40
C ALA A 30 9.09 8.69 13.90
N ARG A 31 10.38 8.50 13.55
CA ARG A 31 10.81 8.35 12.15
C ARG A 31 10.25 7.09 11.49
N LEU A 32 10.16 5.99 12.23
CA LEU A 32 9.62 4.74 11.72
C LEU A 32 8.11 4.87 11.43
N GLN A 33 7.34 5.39 12.40
CA GLN A 33 5.90 5.65 12.22
C GLN A 33 5.64 6.61 11.05
N ASP A 34 6.45 7.65 10.89
CA ASP A 34 6.35 8.56 9.75
C ASP A 34 6.64 7.86 8.42
N THR A 35 7.66 7.00 8.38
CA THR A 35 8.01 6.24 7.17
C THR A 35 6.89 5.27 6.78
N ILE A 36 6.32 4.57 7.76
CA ILE A 36 5.17 3.65 7.56
C ILE A 36 3.96 4.44 7.05
N ARG A 37 3.65 5.59 7.65
CA ARG A 37 2.56 6.47 7.22
C ARG A 37 2.74 6.94 5.77
N ILE A 38 3.95 7.39 5.41
CA ILE A 38 4.25 7.85 4.04
C ILE A 38 4.11 6.69 3.04
N ALA A 39 4.61 5.49 3.36
CA ALA A 39 4.47 4.32 2.51
C ALA A 39 3.00 3.94 2.29
N ASN A 40 2.19 3.96 3.35
CA ASN A 40 0.75 3.68 3.26
C ASN A 40 0.01 4.73 2.42
N GLN A 41 0.31 6.02 2.60
CA GLN A 41 -0.26 7.09 1.77
C GLN A 41 0.12 6.94 0.29
N LEU A 42 1.34 6.49 0.00
CA LEU A 42 1.79 6.25 -1.38
C LEU A 42 1.05 5.05 -2.00
N MET A 43 0.86 3.98 -1.25
CA MET A 43 0.10 2.81 -1.71
C MET A 43 -1.36 3.17 -1.97
N ASP A 44 -1.99 3.92 -1.07
CA ASP A 44 -3.38 4.36 -1.20
C ASP A 44 -3.59 5.24 -2.44
N LYS A 45 -2.70 6.22 -2.67
CA LYS A 45 -2.73 7.04 -3.91
C LYS A 45 -2.60 6.21 -5.17
N LYS A 46 -1.75 5.18 -5.17
CA LYS A 46 -1.57 4.30 -6.33
C LYS A 46 -2.85 3.51 -6.60
N LEU A 47 -3.46 2.95 -5.55
CA LEU A 47 -4.74 2.23 -5.63
C LEU A 47 -5.86 3.12 -6.16
N GLN A 48 -6.01 4.34 -5.62
CA GLN A 48 -6.98 5.30 -6.09
C GLN A 48 -6.80 5.65 -7.58
N GLY A 49 -5.55 5.78 -8.03
CA GLY A 49 -5.24 6.01 -9.45
C GLY A 49 -5.64 4.83 -10.35
N TYR A 50 -5.47 3.60 -9.89
CA TYR A 50 -5.93 2.41 -10.62
C TYR A 50 -7.45 2.34 -10.69
N ASP A 51 -8.15 2.61 -9.59
CA ASP A 51 -9.61 2.60 -9.56
C ASP A 51 -10.21 3.68 -10.47
N ALA A 52 -9.65 4.90 -10.45
CA ALA A 52 -10.08 5.99 -11.33
C ALA A 52 -9.88 5.63 -12.82
N ARG A 53 -8.71 5.09 -13.18
CA ARG A 53 -8.44 4.62 -14.55
C ARG A 53 -9.33 3.44 -14.94
N SER A 54 -9.59 2.53 -14.02
CA SER A 54 -10.47 1.38 -14.23
C SER A 54 -11.91 1.83 -14.51
N ALA A 55 -12.43 2.77 -13.73
CA ALA A 55 -13.74 3.37 -13.92
C ALA A 55 -13.86 4.15 -15.24
N GLU A 56 -12.80 4.85 -15.67
CA GLU A 56 -12.74 5.49 -16.97
C GLU A 56 -12.76 4.46 -18.12
N ASN A 57 -11.91 3.43 -18.05
CA ASN A 57 -11.88 2.35 -19.04
C ASN A 57 -13.23 1.64 -19.15
N LYS A 58 -13.90 1.37 -18.02
CA LYS A 58 -15.24 0.80 -18.01
C LYS A 58 -16.26 1.70 -18.70
N ARG A 59 -16.26 3.02 -18.42
CA ARG A 59 -17.15 3.97 -19.11
C ARG A 59 -16.91 4.02 -20.62
N ARG A 60 -15.65 4.01 -21.05
CA ARG A 60 -15.29 3.98 -22.49
C ARG A 60 -15.75 2.68 -23.17
N MET A 61 -15.63 1.57 -22.46
CA MET A 61 -16.06 0.25 -22.89
C MET A 61 -17.58 0.15 -23.07
N GLU A 62 -18.35 0.76 -22.15
CA GLU A 62 -19.81 0.84 -22.22
C GLU A 62 -20.28 1.84 -23.30
N SER A 63 -19.56 2.95 -23.50
CA SER A 63 -19.94 3.96 -24.50
C SER A 63 -19.60 3.59 -25.94
N ASN A 64 -18.61 2.71 -26.16
CA ASN A 64 -18.25 2.21 -27.49
C ASN A 64 -18.32 0.67 -27.57
N PRO A 65 -19.52 0.07 -27.71
CA PRO A 65 -19.67 -1.38 -27.84
C PRO A 65 -19.08 -1.96 -29.14
N ARG A 66 -18.61 -1.12 -30.08
CA ARG A 66 -18.07 -1.55 -31.38
C ARG A 66 -16.58 -1.94 -31.37
N ASP A 67 -15.81 -1.52 -30.36
CA ASP A 67 -14.37 -1.85 -30.24
C ASP A 67 -14.08 -3.29 -29.79
N TYR A 68 -15.13 -4.03 -29.40
CA TYR A 68 -15.05 -5.43 -28.99
C TYR A 68 -14.71 -6.42 -30.09
N ARG A 69 -14.78 -6.02 -31.36
CA ARG A 69 -14.43 -6.91 -32.48
C ARG A 69 -12.93 -6.95 -32.78
N GLY A 70 -12.14 -5.98 -32.31
CA GLY A 70 -10.71 -5.89 -32.61
C GLY A 70 -9.76 -6.36 -31.51
N GLN A 71 -10.25 -6.58 -30.28
CA GLN A 71 -9.41 -6.83 -29.11
C GLN A 71 -9.65 -8.18 -28.44
N GLN A 72 -10.19 -9.18 -29.16
CA GLN A 72 -10.04 -10.54 -28.67
C GLN A 72 -8.54 -10.87 -28.65
N PRO A 73 -7.95 -11.22 -27.50
CA PRO A 73 -6.57 -11.65 -27.49
C PRO A 73 -6.49 -12.96 -28.26
N LEU A 74 -5.81 -12.91 -29.41
CA LEU A 74 -5.51 -14.04 -30.27
C LEU A 74 -4.50 -14.94 -29.56
N PHE A 75 -4.93 -15.64 -28.51
CA PHE A 75 -4.15 -16.74 -27.94
C PHE A 75 -4.31 -17.95 -28.86
N LYS A 76 -3.60 -17.94 -29.99
CA LYS A 76 -3.34 -19.15 -30.77
C LYS A 76 -2.35 -19.98 -29.96
N ARG A 77 -2.84 -20.95 -29.19
CA ARG A 77 -2.01 -22.07 -28.74
C ARG A 77 -1.75 -22.94 -29.97
N GLN A 78 -0.46 -23.08 -30.28
CA GLN A 78 0.08 -24.00 -31.27
C GLN A 78 0.12 -25.42 -30.72
#